data_AF-A0A7S1NVA8-F1
#
_entry.id   AF-A0A7S1NVA8-F1
#
_cell.length_a   1.000
_cell.length_b   1.000
_cell.length_c   1.000
_cell.angle_alpha   90.00
_cell.angle_beta   90.00
_cell.angle_gamma   90.00
#
_symmetry.space_group_name_H-M   'P 1'
#
loop_
_entity.id
_entity.type
_entity.pdbx_description
1 polymer ?
#
loop_
_entity_poly.entity_id
_entity_poly.type
_entity_poly.pdbx_seq_one_letter_code
_entity_poly.pdbx_strand_id
1 'polypeptide(L)'
;FFSVQMLSSGPKRLTTSSHALVFINAVKKNADSRRTGYQPVVPRPTRVHTLASQLKEALENQINWLLLSIPVLFVAKLCGWGDVCIFVSSFLSLIPLAALLGDFTEDLAIRSNESLGALLNATFGNATEVIVSIFALKSGMYEVIKNSLVGSVLGNLLLVLGCAMLASGLRASSINSGVSHNASVAHMYSHLLLMSCFGITIPTIYSIAAPSGSKKGLSVEATLSVSREIAVVMIVMYVLFMIFQLGTHKELFDDCDDAAGDEDEEAGEEPQYTMTFALSGLAIATILIAIMSECLVDTLEVASKECGLTQGFVSVILLPIVGNAAEHSTAVWMAVKGKMDIAMGVAVGSSLQIALFAVPTLVLISWGMGKHLDLVFEPFLLTSLWMSVLIGAELLRRGQSNWIKGAMLLALYIMIACTLMH
;
A
#
# COMPACT_ATOMS: atom_id res chain seq x y z
N PHE A 1 -51.31 33.51 -56.40
CA PHE A 1 -51.44 32.44 -57.39
C PHE A 1 -51.14 31.14 -56.66
N PHE A 2 -52.20 30.32 -56.44
CA PHE A 2 -52.23 28.89 -56.09
C PHE A 2 -51.52 28.42 -54.79
N SER A 3 -52.11 27.68 -53.85
CA SER A 3 -53.35 26.89 -53.86
C SER A 3 -53.93 26.69 -52.46
N VAL A 4 -55.26 26.65 -52.45
CA VAL A 4 -56.17 26.16 -51.42
C VAL A 4 -56.07 24.64 -51.29
N GLN A 5 -56.18 24.09 -50.07
CA GLN A 5 -56.88 22.81 -49.89
C GLN A 5 -57.57 22.67 -48.53
N MET A 6 -58.80 22.16 -48.63
CA MET A 6 -59.88 22.07 -47.67
C MET A 6 -59.71 20.99 -46.58
N LEU A 7 -60.31 21.29 -45.42
CA LEU A 7 -61.11 20.43 -44.52
C LEU A 7 -60.88 18.91 -44.50
N SER A 8 -60.56 18.40 -43.31
CA SER A 8 -61.16 17.17 -42.79
C SER A 8 -61.28 17.24 -41.27
N SER A 9 -62.51 17.32 -40.79
CA SER A 9 -62.91 17.25 -39.39
C SER A 9 -62.97 15.79 -38.94
N GLY A 10 -62.11 15.42 -38.00
CA GLY A 10 -62.13 14.15 -37.24
C GLY A 10 -62.11 14.41 -35.73
N PRO A 11 -62.57 13.47 -34.89
CA PRO A 11 -63.00 13.77 -33.53
C PRO A 11 -61.82 14.08 -32.61
N LYS A 12 -61.95 15.14 -31.80
CA LYS A 12 -61.04 15.47 -30.70
C LYS A 12 -61.04 14.33 -29.68
N ARG A 13 -60.03 13.46 -29.70
CA ARG A 13 -59.66 12.67 -28.52
C ARG A 13 -58.99 13.61 -27.53
N LEU A 14 -59.60 13.79 -26.35
CA LEU A 14 -58.93 14.41 -25.21
C LEU A 14 -57.74 13.52 -24.83
N THR A 15 -56.53 14.01 -25.06
CA THR A 15 -55.32 13.44 -24.47
C THR A 15 -55.29 13.88 -23.01
N THR A 16 -55.59 12.96 -22.11
CA THR A 16 -55.39 13.12 -20.67
C THR A 16 -53.90 13.35 -20.43
N SER A 17 -53.59 14.56 -20.00
CA SER A 17 -52.25 15.10 -19.77
C SER A 17 -51.33 14.17 -18.97
N SER A 18 -50.11 13.98 -19.47
CA SER A 18 -48.99 13.31 -18.79
C SER A 18 -48.71 13.83 -17.38
N HIS A 19 -49.19 15.04 -17.03
CA HIS A 19 -49.07 15.59 -15.68
C HIS A 19 -49.96 14.88 -14.65
N ALA A 20 -51.11 14.32 -15.05
CA ALA A 20 -51.98 13.58 -14.12
C ALA A 20 -51.34 12.24 -13.71
N LEU A 21 -50.64 11.58 -14.64
CA LEU A 21 -49.95 10.31 -14.38
C LEU A 21 -48.69 10.51 -13.51
N VAL A 22 -47.97 11.61 -13.72
CA VAL A 22 -46.83 12.01 -12.86
C VAL A 22 -47.30 12.33 -11.45
N PHE A 23 -48.42 13.04 -11.29
CA PHE A 23 -48.96 13.37 -9.97
C PHE A 23 -49.49 12.14 -9.23
N ILE A 24 -50.17 11.22 -9.94
CA ILE A 24 -50.64 9.95 -9.34
C ILE A 24 -49.46 9.08 -8.91
N ASN A 25 -48.39 8.99 -9.72
CA ASN A 25 -47.17 8.25 -9.35
C ASN A 25 -46.43 8.90 -8.18
N ALA A 26 -46.39 10.23 -8.10
CA ALA A 26 -45.80 10.96 -6.98
C ALA A 26 -46.58 10.76 -5.67
N VAL A 27 -47.92 10.76 -5.74
CA VAL A 27 -48.79 10.50 -4.58
C VAL A 27 -48.71 9.04 -4.15
N LYS A 28 -48.57 8.09 -5.08
CA LYS A 28 -48.40 6.66 -4.77
C LYS A 28 -47.05 6.37 -4.12
N LYS A 29 -45.96 7.00 -4.59
CA LYS A 29 -44.62 6.90 -3.99
C LYS A 29 -44.57 7.50 -2.57
N ASN A 30 -45.35 8.56 -2.32
CA ASN A 30 -45.53 9.16 -1.00
C ASN A 30 -46.48 8.38 -0.06
N ALA A 31 -47.37 7.56 -0.62
CA ALA A 31 -48.24 6.67 0.15
C ALA A 31 -47.50 5.37 0.56
N ASP A 32 -46.59 4.88 -0.28
CA ASP A 32 -45.72 3.74 0.03
C ASP A 32 -44.60 4.12 1.02
N SER A 33 -44.08 5.36 0.98
CA SER A 33 -43.09 5.83 1.96
C SER A 33 -43.64 6.02 3.38
N ARG A 34 -44.97 6.15 3.53
CA ARG A 34 -45.64 6.27 4.84
C ARG A 34 -46.05 4.93 5.44
N ARG A 35 -45.73 3.81 4.79
CA ARG A 35 -45.96 2.43 5.28
C ARG A 35 -44.69 1.70 5.68
N THR A 36 -43.61 2.41 5.99
CA THR A 36 -42.47 1.83 6.68
C THR A 36 -42.84 1.64 8.15
N GLY A 37 -43.24 0.41 8.48
CA GLY A 37 -43.33 -0.03 9.85
C GLY A 37 -41.99 0.19 10.55
N TYR A 38 -42.05 0.67 11.79
CA TYR A 38 -40.95 0.60 12.73
C TYR A 38 -40.40 -0.83 12.74
N GLN A 39 -39.29 -1.07 12.05
CA GLN A 39 -38.51 -2.28 12.28
C GLN A 39 -37.78 -2.05 13.60
N PRO A 40 -38.01 -2.88 14.63
CA PRO A 40 -37.18 -2.79 15.82
C PRO A 40 -35.74 -3.02 15.38
N VAL A 41 -34.86 -2.07 15.73
CA VAL A 41 -33.41 -2.30 15.67
C VAL A 41 -33.17 -3.54 16.53
N VAL A 42 -32.99 -4.69 15.88
CA VAL A 42 -32.58 -5.90 16.59
C VAL A 42 -31.19 -5.57 17.13
N PRO A 43 -30.98 -5.50 18.46
CA PRO A 43 -29.64 -5.29 18.96
C PRO A 43 -28.76 -6.41 18.41
N ARG A 44 -27.77 -6.03 17.59
CA ARG A 44 -26.74 -6.97 17.13
C ARG A 44 -26.17 -7.66 18.37
N PRO A 45 -25.95 -8.98 18.36
CA PRO A 45 -25.47 -9.69 19.54
C PRO A 45 -24.17 -9.02 20.01
N THR A 46 -24.12 -8.60 21.28
CA THR A 46 -22.89 -8.11 21.91
C THR A 46 -21.81 -9.17 21.74
N ARG A 47 -20.79 -8.89 20.92
CA ARG A 47 -19.64 -9.78 20.72
C ARG A 47 -19.00 -10.01 22.10
N VAL A 48 -19.04 -11.25 22.58
CA VAL A 48 -18.31 -11.63 23.78
C VAL A 48 -16.85 -11.80 23.37
N HIS A 49 -16.01 -10.78 23.61
CA HIS A 49 -14.58 -10.84 23.33
C HIS A 49 -13.86 -11.71 24.37
N THR A 50 -13.97 -13.04 24.24
CA THR A 50 -13.07 -13.95 24.95
C THR A 50 -11.68 -13.90 24.31
N LEU A 51 -10.62 -14.26 25.04
CA LEU A 51 -9.28 -14.38 24.45
C LEU A 51 -9.26 -15.44 23.32
N ALA A 52 -9.98 -16.54 23.51
CA ALA A 52 -10.04 -17.62 22.51
C ALA A 52 -10.74 -17.19 21.22
N SER A 53 -11.82 -16.39 21.30
CA SER A 53 -12.50 -15.88 20.11
C SER A 53 -11.64 -14.88 19.35
N GLN A 54 -10.95 -13.98 20.06
CA GLN A 54 -10.05 -12.99 19.44
C GLN A 54 -8.83 -13.66 18.80
N LEU A 55 -8.24 -14.67 19.44
CA LEU A 55 -7.17 -15.48 18.84
C LEU A 55 -7.65 -16.23 17.60
N LYS A 56 -8.85 -16.80 17.64
CA LYS A 56 -9.43 -17.48 16.50
C LYS A 56 -9.62 -16.53 15.33
N GLU A 57 -10.16 -15.34 15.58
CA GLU A 57 -10.40 -14.31 14.56
C GLU A 57 -9.09 -13.80 13.94
N ALA A 58 -8.08 -13.49 14.78
CA ALA A 58 -6.75 -13.10 14.29
C ALA A 58 -6.08 -14.21 13.47
N LEU A 59 -6.28 -15.47 13.83
CA LEU A 59 -5.67 -16.62 13.14
C LEU A 59 -6.52 -17.19 12.00
N GLU A 60 -7.68 -16.61 11.69
CA GLU A 60 -8.63 -17.15 10.71
C GLU A 60 -8.13 -17.04 9.26
N ASN A 61 -7.28 -16.05 8.97
CA ASN A 61 -6.71 -15.85 7.65
C ASN A 61 -5.87 -17.07 7.22
N GLN A 62 -6.09 -17.54 5.97
CA GLN A 62 -5.39 -18.71 5.41
C GLN A 62 -3.87 -18.55 5.37
N ILE A 63 -3.36 -17.32 5.30
CA ILE A 63 -1.92 -17.05 5.30
C ILE A 63 -1.28 -17.43 6.65
N ASN A 64 -2.04 -17.47 7.74
CA ASN A 64 -1.55 -17.79 9.08
C ASN A 64 -1.05 -19.23 9.24
N TRP A 65 -1.35 -20.13 8.30
CA TRP A 65 -0.69 -21.45 8.25
C TRP A 65 0.84 -21.34 8.16
N LEU A 66 1.36 -20.25 7.58
CA LEU A 66 2.79 -19.97 7.51
C LEU A 66 3.42 -19.62 8.88
N LEU A 67 2.62 -19.36 9.93
CA LEU A 67 3.15 -19.19 11.30
C LEU A 67 3.79 -20.49 11.82
N LEU A 68 3.46 -21.64 11.24
CA LEU A 68 4.15 -22.91 11.53
C LEU A 68 5.63 -22.87 11.13
N SER A 69 6.06 -21.92 10.29
CA SER A 69 7.48 -21.71 9.98
C SER A 69 8.28 -21.19 11.17
N ILE A 70 7.65 -20.54 12.17
CA ILE A 70 8.32 -20.07 13.39
C ILE A 70 8.91 -21.24 14.19
N PRO A 71 8.13 -22.25 14.64
CA PRO A 71 8.71 -23.38 15.36
C PRO A 71 9.66 -24.20 14.48
N VAL A 72 9.42 -24.30 13.17
CA VAL A 72 10.34 -24.97 12.23
C VAL A 72 11.70 -24.28 12.22
N LEU A 73 11.76 -22.95 12.22
CA LEU A 73 13.00 -22.19 12.31
C LEU A 73 13.78 -22.52 13.58
N PHE A 74 13.12 -22.56 14.74
CA PHE A 74 13.79 -22.88 16.00
C PHE A 74 14.32 -24.32 16.01
N VAL A 75 13.55 -25.27 15.47
CA VAL A 75 14.02 -26.66 15.28
C VAL A 75 15.20 -26.71 14.32
N ALA A 76 15.15 -25.97 13.21
CA ALA A 76 16.25 -25.89 12.24
C ALA A 76 17.53 -25.34 12.87
N LYS A 77 17.42 -24.32 13.74
CA LYS A 77 18.55 -23.78 14.51
C LYS A 77 19.11 -24.80 15.52
N LEU A 78 18.24 -25.50 16.25
CA LEU A 78 18.65 -26.47 17.27
C LEU A 78 19.27 -27.74 16.67
N CYS A 79 18.73 -28.20 15.54
CA CYS A 79 19.15 -29.42 14.86
C CYS A 79 20.20 -29.18 13.76
N GLY A 80 20.56 -27.94 13.46
CA GLY A 80 21.56 -27.59 12.46
C GLY A 80 21.14 -27.92 11.02
N TRP A 81 19.90 -27.63 10.63
CA TRP A 81 19.37 -27.96 9.29
C TRP A 81 19.89 -27.07 8.14
N GLY A 82 20.83 -26.15 8.43
CA GLY A 82 21.48 -25.28 7.46
C GLY A 82 20.79 -23.94 7.24
N ASP A 83 21.54 -22.99 6.66
CA ASP A 83 21.15 -21.58 6.55
C ASP A 83 19.98 -21.38 5.59
N VAL A 84 19.88 -22.18 4.52
CA VAL A 84 18.73 -22.13 3.59
C VAL A 84 17.42 -22.44 4.32
N CYS A 85 17.40 -23.42 5.22
CA CYS A 85 16.20 -23.78 5.97
C CYS A 85 15.79 -22.66 6.94
N ILE A 86 16.77 -22.07 7.63
CA ILE A 86 16.55 -20.93 8.52
C ILE A 86 16.05 -19.72 7.74
N PHE A 87 16.67 -19.43 6.59
CA PHE A 87 16.29 -18.34 5.70
C PHE A 87 14.85 -18.47 5.21
N VAL A 88 14.50 -19.62 4.61
CA VAL A 88 13.14 -19.87 4.09
C VAL A 88 12.11 -19.86 5.20
N SER A 89 12.41 -20.44 6.36
CA SER A 89 11.48 -20.43 7.50
C SER A 89 11.28 -19.02 8.07
N SER A 90 12.35 -18.22 8.16
CA SER A 90 12.26 -16.81 8.56
C SER A 90 11.39 -16.03 7.57
N PHE A 91 11.69 -16.16 6.28
CA PHE A 91 10.99 -15.49 5.19
C PHE A 91 9.49 -15.80 5.19
N LEU A 92 9.12 -17.09 5.24
CA LEU A 92 7.72 -17.52 5.25
C LEU A 92 6.97 -17.06 6.51
N SER A 93 7.63 -17.06 7.67
CA SER A 93 7.01 -16.61 8.92
C SER A 93 6.70 -15.12 8.95
N LEU A 94 7.48 -14.30 8.24
CA LEU A 94 7.29 -12.85 8.21
C LEU A 94 6.01 -12.43 7.46
N ILE A 95 5.55 -13.24 6.48
CA ILE A 95 4.34 -12.94 5.69
C ILE A 95 3.08 -12.81 6.59
N PRO A 96 2.69 -13.84 7.38
CA PRO A 96 1.53 -13.72 8.28
C PRO A 96 1.79 -12.76 9.43
N LEU A 97 3.04 -12.59 9.89
CA LEU A 97 3.36 -11.65 10.97
C LEU A 97 3.14 -10.20 10.52
N ALA A 98 3.53 -9.85 9.30
CA ALA A 98 3.26 -8.55 8.70
C ALA A 98 1.75 -8.31 8.56
N ALA A 99 1.00 -9.34 8.14
CA ALA A 99 -0.47 -9.27 8.07
C ALA A 99 -1.10 -8.98 9.44
N LEU A 100 -0.73 -9.75 10.46
CA LEU A 100 -1.22 -9.54 11.82
C LEU A 100 -0.85 -8.15 12.36
N LEU A 101 0.37 -7.67 12.05
CA LEU A 101 0.79 -6.33 12.44
C LEU A 101 -0.10 -5.25 11.81
N GLY A 102 -0.42 -5.39 10.52
CA GLY A 102 -1.37 -4.53 9.81
C GLY A 102 -2.77 -4.57 10.44
N ASP A 103 -3.33 -5.76 10.66
CA ASP A 103 -4.67 -5.95 11.24
C ASP A 103 -4.77 -5.29 12.63
N PHE A 104 -3.75 -5.46 13.49
CA PHE A 104 -3.73 -4.82 14.81
C PHE A 104 -3.53 -3.31 14.72
N THR A 105 -2.78 -2.82 13.74
CA THR A 105 -2.58 -1.39 13.50
C THR A 105 -3.88 -0.73 13.07
N GLU A 106 -4.61 -1.37 12.16
CA GLU A 106 -5.91 -0.90 11.66
C GLU A 106 -6.97 -0.88 12.78
N ASP A 107 -7.07 -1.94 13.60
CA ASP A 107 -7.97 -1.95 14.77
C ASP A 107 -7.68 -0.81 15.75
N LEU A 108 -6.41 -0.52 16.00
CA LEU A 108 -6.00 0.59 16.86
C LEU A 108 -6.24 1.96 16.21
N ALA A 109 -6.12 2.06 14.88
CA ALA A 109 -6.38 3.28 14.13
C ALA A 109 -7.87 3.65 14.17
N ILE A 110 -8.78 2.69 14.00
CA ILE A 110 -10.24 2.85 14.12
C ILE A 110 -10.64 3.40 15.50
N ARG A 111 -9.93 2.99 16.56
CA ARG A 111 -10.15 3.44 17.94
C ARG A 111 -9.59 4.83 18.22
N SER A 112 -8.77 5.35 17.33
CA SER A 112 -8.05 6.61 17.47
C SER A 112 -8.79 7.73 16.75
N ASN A 113 -8.41 8.99 17.01
CA ASN A 113 -8.79 10.05 16.09
C ASN A 113 -8.05 9.84 14.76
N GLU A 114 -8.60 10.38 13.69
CA GLU A 114 -8.09 10.22 12.33
C GLU A 114 -6.60 10.58 12.20
N SER A 115 -6.15 11.68 12.81
CA SER A 115 -4.74 12.08 12.73
C SER A 115 -3.80 11.08 13.41
N LEU A 116 -4.20 10.55 14.56
CA LEU A 116 -3.45 9.53 15.29
C LEU A 116 -3.53 8.17 14.58
N GLY A 117 -4.69 7.81 14.02
CA GLY A 117 -4.86 6.61 13.21
C GLY A 117 -3.96 6.63 11.97
N ALA A 118 -3.91 7.75 11.26
CA ALA A 118 -3.02 7.93 10.12
C ALA A 118 -1.54 7.89 10.53
N LEU A 119 -1.17 8.44 11.69
CA LEU A 119 0.19 8.33 12.22
C LEU A 119 0.55 6.89 12.61
N LEU A 120 -0.38 6.16 13.23
CA LEU A 120 -0.22 4.74 13.55
C LEU A 120 -0.01 3.94 12.28
N ASN A 121 -0.83 4.15 11.26
CA ASN A 121 -0.71 3.46 9.98
C ASN A 121 0.61 3.82 9.27
N ALA A 122 1.00 5.10 9.26
CA ALA A 122 2.28 5.54 8.71
C ALA A 122 3.50 4.89 9.40
N THR A 123 3.39 4.62 10.70
CA THR A 123 4.50 4.07 11.50
C THR A 123 4.54 2.55 11.45
N PHE A 124 3.38 1.89 11.61
CA PHE A 124 3.27 0.45 11.76
C PHE A 124 2.88 -0.30 10.48
N GLY A 125 2.25 0.35 9.48
CA GLY A 125 1.95 -0.26 8.19
C GLY A 125 3.23 -0.71 7.47
N ASN A 126 4.26 0.15 7.48
CA ASN A 126 5.58 -0.15 6.92
C ASN A 126 6.62 -0.62 7.98
N ALA A 127 6.17 -1.06 9.16
CA ALA A 127 7.11 -1.42 10.23
C ALA A 127 7.92 -2.67 9.91
N THR A 128 7.38 -3.63 9.15
CA THR A 128 8.12 -4.84 8.79
C THR A 128 9.39 -4.50 8.00
N GLU A 129 9.27 -3.64 7.00
CA GLU A 129 10.36 -3.14 6.16
C GLU A 129 11.41 -2.40 6.99
N VAL A 130 10.95 -1.51 7.88
CA VAL A 130 11.84 -0.73 8.76
C VAL A 130 12.57 -1.65 9.73
N ILE A 131 11.90 -2.64 10.32
CA ILE A 131 12.52 -3.59 11.26
C ILE A 131 13.56 -4.45 10.53
N VAL A 132 13.22 -5.05 9.39
CA VAL A 132 14.16 -5.81 8.55
C VAL A 132 15.38 -4.94 8.20
N SER A 133 15.13 -3.69 7.81
CA SER A 133 16.18 -2.72 7.48
C SER A 133 17.07 -2.37 8.67
N ILE A 134 16.53 -2.26 9.89
CA ILE A 134 17.32 -2.02 11.11
C ILE A 134 18.23 -3.20 11.42
N PHE A 135 17.78 -4.44 11.24
CA PHE A 135 18.63 -5.62 11.43
C PHE A 135 19.69 -5.73 10.33
N ALA A 136 19.34 -5.49 9.07
CA ALA A 136 20.31 -5.37 7.98
C ALA A 136 21.34 -4.26 8.26
N LEU A 137 20.90 -3.14 8.83
CA LEU A 137 21.77 -2.04 9.24
C LEU A 137 22.74 -2.47 10.34
N LYS A 138 22.27 -3.21 11.35
CA LYS A 138 23.13 -3.79 12.40
C LYS A 138 24.17 -4.74 11.84
N SER A 139 23.84 -5.52 10.81
CA SER A 139 24.78 -6.42 10.12
C SER A 139 25.61 -5.72 9.03
N GLY A 140 25.44 -4.42 8.82
CA GLY A 140 26.23 -3.63 7.85
C GLY A 140 25.87 -3.89 6.39
N MET A 141 24.69 -4.48 6.13
CA MET A 141 24.21 -4.81 4.79
C MET A 141 23.50 -3.62 4.14
N TYR A 142 24.24 -2.53 3.91
CA TYR A 142 23.69 -1.29 3.35
C TYR A 142 23.02 -1.48 1.98
N GLU A 143 23.59 -2.33 1.12
CA GLU A 143 22.98 -2.63 -0.19
C GLU A 143 21.64 -3.35 -0.06
N VAL A 144 21.47 -4.26 0.90
CA VAL A 144 20.19 -4.95 1.14
C VAL A 144 19.12 -3.95 1.56
N ILE A 145 19.47 -2.98 2.42
CA ILE A 145 18.56 -1.92 2.85
C ILE A 145 18.13 -1.07 1.66
N LYS A 146 19.10 -0.55 0.90
CA LYS A 146 18.82 0.29 -0.28
C LYS A 146 17.96 -0.45 -1.31
N ASN A 147 18.32 -1.69 -1.60
CA ASN A 147 17.64 -2.53 -2.58
C ASN A 147 16.22 -2.88 -2.15
N SER A 148 16.01 -3.23 -0.88
CA SER A 148 14.68 -3.57 -0.36
C SER A 148 13.74 -2.37 -0.30
N LEU A 149 14.23 -1.19 0.07
CA LEU A 149 13.38 0.01 0.12
C LEU A 149 12.94 0.46 -1.28
N VAL A 150 13.86 0.47 -2.26
CA VAL A 150 13.49 0.75 -3.67
C VAL A 150 12.58 -0.34 -4.20
N GLY A 151 12.87 -1.59 -3.90
CA GLY A 151 12.03 -2.74 -4.23
C GLY A 151 10.62 -2.63 -3.68
N SER A 152 10.46 -2.08 -2.48
CA SER A 152 9.15 -1.84 -1.86
C SER A 152 8.34 -0.77 -2.59
N VAL A 153 8.98 0.32 -3.00
CA VAL A 153 8.34 1.34 -3.85
C VAL A 153 7.95 0.74 -5.20
N LEU A 154 8.83 -0.05 -5.83
CA LEU A 154 8.55 -0.73 -7.10
C LEU A 154 7.43 -1.78 -6.98
N GLY A 155 7.43 -2.56 -5.91
CA GLY A 155 6.41 -3.56 -5.61
C GLY A 155 5.04 -2.91 -5.43
N ASN A 156 4.96 -1.87 -4.60
CA ASN A 156 3.70 -1.19 -4.36
C ASN A 156 3.19 -0.49 -5.63
N LEU A 157 4.06 0.22 -6.36
CA LEU A 157 3.66 0.94 -7.56
C LEU A 157 3.36 0.04 -8.78
N LEU A 158 4.12 -1.02 -8.99
CA LEU A 158 3.99 -1.85 -10.19
C LEU A 158 3.22 -3.14 -9.93
N LEU A 159 3.55 -3.88 -8.88
CA LEU A 159 2.94 -5.16 -8.58
C LEU A 159 1.53 -4.97 -8.00
N VAL A 160 1.38 -4.19 -6.92
CA VAL A 160 0.09 -4.03 -6.23
C VAL A 160 -0.89 -3.27 -7.08
N LEU A 161 -0.52 -2.07 -7.51
CA LEU A 161 -1.37 -1.25 -8.37
C LEU A 161 -1.66 -1.97 -9.69
N GLY A 162 -0.67 -2.69 -10.25
CA GLY A 162 -0.85 -3.51 -11.45
C GLY A 162 -1.90 -4.61 -11.25
N CYS A 163 -1.80 -5.39 -10.17
CA CYS A 163 -2.79 -6.40 -9.79
C CYS A 163 -4.17 -5.79 -9.54
N ALA A 164 -4.24 -4.67 -8.83
CA ALA A 164 -5.48 -3.96 -8.52
C ALA A 164 -6.19 -3.49 -9.79
N MET A 165 -5.47 -2.82 -10.70
CA MET A 165 -6.01 -2.36 -11.99
C MET A 165 -6.38 -3.52 -12.91
N LEU A 166 -5.60 -4.60 -12.90
CA LEU A 166 -5.89 -5.80 -13.68
C LEU A 166 -7.18 -6.46 -13.20
N ALA A 167 -7.28 -6.78 -11.91
CA ALA A 167 -8.39 -7.50 -11.33
C ALA A 167 -9.71 -6.71 -11.41
N SER A 168 -9.66 -5.42 -11.02
CA SER A 168 -10.81 -4.52 -11.14
C SER A 168 -11.24 -4.31 -12.59
N GLY A 169 -10.28 -4.12 -13.51
CA GLY A 169 -10.55 -3.92 -14.93
C GLY A 169 -11.15 -5.15 -15.62
N LEU A 170 -10.74 -6.36 -15.23
CA LEU A 170 -11.33 -7.61 -15.72
C LEU A 170 -12.78 -7.78 -15.24
N ARG A 171 -13.05 -7.49 -13.96
CA ARG A 171 -14.43 -7.50 -13.42
C ARG A 171 -15.29 -6.45 -14.12
N ALA A 172 -14.79 -5.22 -14.24
CA ALA A 172 -15.52 -4.09 -14.82
C ALA A 172 -15.81 -4.30 -16.32
N SER A 173 -14.85 -4.88 -17.07
CA SER A 173 -15.07 -5.30 -18.46
C SER A 173 -16.13 -6.39 -18.60
N SER A 174 -16.26 -7.27 -17.60
CA SER A 174 -17.32 -8.29 -17.58
C SER A 174 -18.71 -7.68 -17.38
N ILE A 175 -18.82 -6.46 -16.82
CA ILE A 175 -20.09 -5.78 -16.53
C ILE A 175 -20.25 -4.46 -17.32
N ASN A 176 -19.47 -4.24 -18.38
CA ASN A 176 -19.45 -3.02 -19.21
C ASN A 176 -19.39 -1.70 -18.42
N SER A 177 -18.66 -1.69 -17.30
CA SER A 177 -18.46 -0.51 -16.47
C SER A 177 -16.98 -0.08 -16.52
N GLY A 178 -16.71 1.22 -16.45
CA GLY A 178 -15.35 1.73 -16.25
C GLY A 178 -14.98 1.72 -14.77
N VAL A 179 -13.68 1.68 -14.45
CA VAL A 179 -13.18 1.92 -13.09
C VAL A 179 -12.59 3.32 -13.07
N SER A 180 -13.31 4.28 -12.50
CA SER A 180 -12.80 5.64 -12.31
C SER A 180 -12.12 5.79 -10.95
N HIS A 181 -11.26 6.80 -10.86
CA HIS A 181 -10.59 7.22 -9.63
C HIS A 181 -10.39 8.74 -9.66
N ASN A 182 -10.22 9.36 -8.50
CA ASN A 182 -10.05 10.78 -8.35
C ASN A 182 -8.71 11.23 -8.98
N ALA A 183 -8.82 11.95 -10.10
CA ALA A 183 -7.64 12.43 -10.83
C ALA A 183 -6.80 13.41 -10.00
N SER A 184 -7.40 14.20 -9.11
CA SER A 184 -6.69 15.18 -8.30
C SER A 184 -5.78 14.50 -7.27
N VAL A 185 -6.29 13.47 -6.58
CA VAL A 185 -5.49 12.65 -5.64
C VAL A 185 -4.37 11.92 -6.39
N ALA A 186 -4.70 11.29 -7.52
CA ALA A 186 -3.72 10.62 -8.38
C ALA A 186 -2.60 11.56 -8.86
N HIS A 187 -2.94 12.80 -9.23
CA HIS A 187 -1.96 13.81 -9.63
C HIS A 187 -1.02 14.21 -8.49
N MET A 188 -1.56 14.43 -7.29
CA MET A 188 -0.75 14.77 -6.13
C MET A 188 0.22 13.64 -5.78
N TYR A 189 -0.28 12.40 -5.73
CA TYR A 189 0.56 11.21 -5.53
C TYR A 189 1.67 11.12 -6.58
N SER A 190 1.36 11.37 -7.84
CA SER A 190 2.35 11.38 -8.93
C SER A 190 3.43 12.44 -8.72
N HIS A 191 3.05 13.67 -8.32
CA HIS A 191 4.02 14.75 -8.06
C HIS A 191 4.91 14.44 -6.86
N LEU A 192 4.36 13.88 -5.79
CA LEU A 192 5.12 13.51 -4.60
C LEU A 192 6.08 12.35 -4.89
N LEU A 193 5.67 11.35 -5.67
CA LEU A 193 6.55 10.26 -6.11
C LEU A 193 7.70 10.76 -6.99
N LEU A 194 7.43 11.69 -7.93
CA LEU A 194 8.48 12.29 -8.74
C LEU A 194 9.48 13.09 -7.89
N MET A 195 8.98 13.84 -6.90
CA MET A 195 9.82 14.56 -5.94
C MET A 195 10.66 13.59 -5.08
N SER A 196 10.08 12.47 -4.62
CA SER A 196 10.82 11.49 -3.84
C SER A 196 11.90 10.78 -4.67
N CYS A 197 11.60 10.43 -5.93
CA CYS A 197 12.61 9.90 -6.86
C CYS A 197 13.77 10.87 -7.06
N PHE A 198 13.47 12.16 -7.21
CA PHE A 198 14.49 13.19 -7.29
C PHE A 198 15.35 13.23 -6.03
N GLY A 199 14.74 13.28 -4.85
CA GLY A 199 15.46 13.25 -3.57
C GLY A 199 16.39 12.04 -3.44
N ILE A 200 15.90 10.84 -3.75
CA ILE A 200 16.67 9.59 -3.71
C ILE A 200 17.85 9.60 -4.72
N THR A 201 17.69 10.25 -5.87
CA THR A 201 18.68 10.22 -6.96
C THR A 201 19.83 11.22 -6.78
N ILE A 202 19.57 12.37 -6.15
CA ILE A 202 20.54 13.47 -6.05
C ILE A 202 21.87 13.05 -5.39
N PRO A 203 21.88 12.29 -4.27
CA PRO A 203 23.11 11.83 -3.64
C PRO A 203 23.95 10.93 -4.55
N THR A 204 23.32 10.07 -5.36
CA THR A 204 24.03 9.28 -6.38
C THR A 204 24.63 10.14 -7.48
N ILE A 205 23.88 11.13 -8.00
CA ILE A 205 24.43 12.05 -9.01
C ILE A 205 25.61 12.83 -8.43
N TYR A 206 25.48 13.31 -7.19
CA TYR A 206 26.54 14.02 -6.49
C TYR A 206 27.80 13.17 -6.34
N SER A 207 27.67 11.91 -5.92
CA SER A 207 28.81 11.01 -5.71
C SER A 207 29.56 10.69 -7.00
N ILE A 208 28.86 10.66 -8.14
CA ILE A 208 29.45 10.45 -9.48
C ILE A 208 30.08 11.74 -10.04
N ALA A 209 29.44 12.89 -9.81
CA ALA A 209 29.88 14.17 -10.35
C ALA A 209 31.00 14.85 -9.53
N ALA A 210 31.24 14.39 -8.30
CA ALA A 210 32.27 14.94 -7.42
C ALA A 210 33.67 14.85 -8.06
N PRO A 211 34.46 15.95 -8.11
CA PRO A 211 35.77 15.94 -8.77
C PRO A 211 36.72 14.89 -8.19
N SER A 212 37.26 14.02 -9.06
CA SER A 212 38.19 12.93 -8.72
C SER A 212 39.50 13.35 -8.03
N GLY A 213 39.74 14.65 -7.84
CA GLY A 213 40.89 15.20 -7.11
C GLY A 213 40.70 15.32 -5.59
N SER A 214 39.51 15.01 -5.06
CA SER A 214 39.24 15.02 -3.62
C SER A 214 39.83 13.78 -2.94
N LYS A 215 40.42 13.93 -1.74
CA LYS A 215 40.88 12.80 -0.91
C LYS A 215 39.71 11.81 -0.75
N LYS A 216 39.94 10.52 -1.01
CA LYS A 216 38.91 9.46 -1.03
C LYS A 216 37.94 9.50 0.17
N GLY A 217 38.41 9.88 1.37
CA GLY A 217 37.59 10.04 2.57
C GLY A 217 36.74 11.32 2.65
N LEU A 218 37.15 12.42 2.01
CA LEU A 218 36.37 13.67 1.95
C LEU A 218 35.12 13.49 1.07
N SER A 219 35.25 12.74 -0.03
CA SER A 219 34.13 12.45 -0.93
C SER A 219 33.01 11.65 -0.24
N VAL A 220 33.37 10.68 0.62
CA VAL A 220 32.40 9.85 1.35
C VAL A 220 31.65 10.66 2.41
N GLU A 221 32.35 11.45 3.23
CA GLU A 221 31.69 12.25 4.27
C GLU A 221 30.79 13.35 3.68
N ALA A 222 31.19 13.94 2.54
CA ALA A 222 30.37 14.88 1.81
C ALA A 222 29.09 14.21 1.27
N THR A 223 29.20 13.01 0.69
CA THR A 223 28.06 12.25 0.17
C THR A 223 27.09 11.86 1.29
N LEU A 224 27.60 11.46 2.46
CA LEU A 224 26.79 11.18 3.65
C LEU A 224 26.09 12.44 4.15
N SER A 225 26.78 13.58 4.17
CA SER A 225 26.20 14.86 4.60
C SER A 225 25.05 15.27 3.68
N VAL A 226 25.26 15.20 2.36
CA VAL A 226 24.20 15.45 1.36
C VAL A 226 23.03 14.48 1.53
N SER A 227 23.29 13.20 1.77
CA SER A 227 22.24 12.19 2.02
C SER A 227 21.42 12.52 3.27
N ARG A 228 22.07 12.95 4.36
CA ARG A 228 21.41 13.34 5.62
C ARG A 228 20.58 14.61 5.46
N GLU A 229 21.09 15.62 4.76
CA GLU A 229 20.37 16.87 4.48
C GLU A 229 19.11 16.61 3.65
N ILE A 230 19.23 15.82 2.59
CA ILE A 230 18.09 15.44 1.76
C ILE A 230 17.10 14.60 2.55
N ALA A 231 17.57 13.70 3.43
CA ALA A 231 16.69 12.92 4.29
C ALA A 231 15.80 13.81 5.18
N VAL A 232 16.37 14.87 5.77
CA VAL A 232 15.59 15.84 6.55
C VAL A 232 14.55 16.55 5.68
N VAL A 233 14.90 16.98 4.48
CA VAL A 233 13.96 17.63 3.55
C VAL A 233 12.81 16.69 3.16
N MET A 234 13.10 15.40 2.90
CA MET A 234 12.09 14.41 2.55
C MET A 234 11.11 14.15 3.70
N ILE A 235 11.61 14.04 4.94
CA ILE A 235 10.75 13.88 6.13
C ILE A 235 9.87 15.12 6.34
N VAL A 236 10.42 16.33 6.17
CA VAL A 236 9.63 17.56 6.26
C VAL A 236 8.52 17.56 5.21
N MET A 237 8.82 17.17 3.97
CA MET A 237 7.81 17.06 2.92
C MET A 237 6.75 15.99 3.23
N TYR A 238 7.12 14.87 3.84
CA TYR A 238 6.16 13.88 4.30
C TYR A 238 5.23 14.44 5.39
N VAL A 239 5.77 15.16 6.37
CA VAL A 239 4.96 15.80 7.42
C VAL A 239 4.02 16.85 6.83
N LEU A 240 4.48 17.66 5.88
CA LEU A 240 3.63 18.62 5.17
C LEU A 240 2.52 17.91 4.38
N PHE A 241 2.84 16.79 3.74
CA PHE A 241 1.86 15.95 3.06
C PHE A 241 0.82 15.36 4.04
N MET A 242 1.24 14.92 5.22
CA MET A 242 0.32 14.45 6.27
C MET A 242 -0.62 15.56 6.75
N ILE A 243 -0.10 16.78 6.95
CA ILE A 243 -0.93 17.96 7.29
C ILE A 243 -1.89 18.30 6.14
N PHE A 244 -1.43 18.12 4.90
CA PHE A 244 -2.25 18.35 3.72
C PHE A 244 -3.44 17.39 3.68
N GLN A 245 -3.19 16.08 3.78
CA GLN A 245 -4.21 15.05 3.65
C GLN A 245 -5.17 14.99 4.84
N LEU A 246 -4.69 15.17 6.08
CA LEU A 246 -5.51 15.01 7.29
C LEU A 246 -6.13 16.32 7.79
N GLY A 247 -5.74 17.44 7.19
CA GLY A 247 -6.12 18.77 7.65
C GLY A 247 -6.66 19.60 6.51
N THR A 248 -5.76 20.25 5.77
CA THR A 248 -6.16 21.34 4.85
C THR A 248 -7.02 20.89 3.68
N HIS A 249 -6.86 19.64 3.22
CA HIS A 249 -7.55 19.08 2.06
C HIS A 249 -8.20 17.74 2.38
N LYS A 250 -8.62 17.57 3.63
CA LYS A 250 -9.24 16.34 4.10
C LYS A 250 -10.43 15.91 3.24
N GLU A 251 -11.30 16.84 2.87
CA GLU A 251 -12.46 16.59 1.99
C GLU A 251 -12.08 15.88 0.68
N LEU A 252 -10.90 16.18 0.12
CA LEU A 252 -10.43 15.54 -1.11
C LEU A 252 -10.14 14.04 -0.95
N PHE A 253 -9.77 13.61 0.27
CA PHE A 253 -9.44 12.23 0.61
C PHE A 253 -10.64 11.49 1.22
N ASP A 254 -11.45 12.16 2.03
CA ASP A 254 -12.71 11.59 2.56
C ASP A 254 -13.67 11.21 1.42
N ASP A 255 -13.79 12.04 0.37
CA ASP A 255 -14.62 11.73 -0.81
C ASP A 255 -14.21 10.41 -1.50
N CYS A 256 -12.93 10.04 -1.41
CA CYS A 256 -12.40 8.79 -1.94
C CYS A 256 -12.77 7.57 -1.06
N ASP A 257 -12.94 7.80 0.24
CA ASP A 257 -13.32 6.77 1.23
C ASP A 257 -14.85 6.59 1.29
N ASP A 258 -15.63 7.66 1.09
CA ASP A 258 -17.10 7.67 1.15
C ASP A 258 -17.78 7.15 -0.13
N ALA A 259 -17.19 7.34 -1.32
CA ALA A 259 -17.69 6.78 -2.60
C ALA A 259 -17.76 5.23 -2.62
N ALA A 260 -17.30 4.62 -1.54
CA ALA A 260 -17.24 3.20 -1.27
C ALA A 260 -18.48 2.67 -0.48
N GLY A 261 -19.43 3.52 -0.10
CA GLY A 261 -20.50 3.23 0.87
C GLY A 261 -21.85 2.71 0.35
N ASP A 262 -22.09 2.58 -0.96
CA ASP A 262 -23.46 2.37 -1.48
C ASP A 262 -23.92 0.91 -1.70
N GLU A 263 -23.05 -0.11 -1.57
CA GLU A 263 -23.48 -1.51 -1.86
C GLU A 263 -23.27 -2.56 -0.75
N ASP A 264 -22.52 -2.30 0.33
CA ASP A 264 -22.41 -3.25 1.46
C ASP A 264 -22.13 -2.53 2.80
N GLU A 265 -23.20 -2.34 3.59
CA GLU A 265 -23.28 -2.01 5.03
C GLU A 265 -22.93 -0.60 5.56
N GLU A 266 -23.99 0.08 6.04
CA GLU A 266 -24.00 1.12 7.09
C GLU A 266 -23.49 0.61 8.45
N ALA A 267 -22.25 0.10 8.52
CA ALA A 267 -21.58 -0.12 9.79
C ALA A 267 -20.23 0.58 9.70
N GLY A 268 -20.06 1.68 10.44
CA GLY A 268 -18.72 2.22 10.69
C GLY A 268 -17.83 1.06 11.14
N GLU A 269 -16.61 0.99 10.63
CA GLU A 269 -15.68 -0.10 10.93
C GLU A 269 -15.59 -0.24 12.45
N GLU A 270 -16.22 -1.27 13.00
CA GLU A 270 -16.19 -1.51 14.43
C GLU A 270 -14.90 -2.27 14.73
N PRO A 271 -14.15 -1.86 15.76
CA PRO A 271 -12.91 -2.54 16.08
C PRO A 271 -13.22 -3.98 16.52
N GLN A 272 -12.54 -4.92 15.88
CA GLN A 272 -12.73 -6.37 15.99
C GLN A 272 -12.17 -6.91 17.31
N TYR A 273 -11.08 -6.33 17.80
CA TYR A 273 -10.34 -6.80 18.97
C TYR A 273 -10.52 -5.88 20.16
N THR A 274 -10.43 -6.38 21.39
CA THR A 274 -10.30 -5.48 22.55
C THR A 274 -9.00 -4.68 22.48
N MET A 275 -9.00 -3.43 22.97
CA MET A 275 -7.81 -2.56 22.95
C MET A 275 -6.56 -3.24 23.54
N THR A 276 -6.71 -3.97 24.64
CA THR A 276 -5.61 -4.71 25.27
C THR A 276 -5.09 -5.82 24.36
N PHE A 277 -5.98 -6.55 23.68
CA PHE A 277 -5.60 -7.59 22.75
C PHE A 277 -4.86 -7.01 21.54
N ALA A 278 -5.40 -5.96 20.90
CA ALA A 278 -4.77 -5.29 19.77
C ALA A 278 -3.37 -4.75 20.11
N LEU A 279 -3.24 -4.05 21.25
CA LEU A 279 -1.94 -3.53 21.71
C LEU A 279 -0.93 -4.67 22.02
N SER A 280 -1.40 -5.74 22.68
CA SER A 280 -0.54 -6.89 22.99
C SER A 280 -0.15 -7.66 21.72
N GLY A 281 -1.07 -7.82 20.78
CA GLY A 281 -0.85 -8.46 19.48
C GLY A 281 0.15 -7.68 18.65
N LEU A 282 -0.01 -6.36 18.56
CA LEU A 282 0.94 -5.46 17.89
C LEU A 282 2.35 -5.60 18.47
N ALA A 283 2.47 -5.60 19.81
CA ALA A 283 3.77 -5.75 20.48
C ALA A 283 4.40 -7.14 20.25
N ILE A 284 3.62 -8.20 20.35
CA ILE A 284 4.09 -9.58 20.12
C ILE A 284 4.51 -9.77 18.66
N ALA A 285 3.69 -9.32 17.69
CA ALA A 285 4.01 -9.38 16.27
C ALA A 285 5.30 -8.62 15.97
N THR A 286 5.46 -7.41 16.51
CA THR A 286 6.69 -6.61 16.36
C THR A 286 7.94 -7.34 16.89
N ILE A 287 7.85 -7.98 18.07
CA ILE A 287 8.97 -8.74 18.65
C ILE A 287 9.28 -9.97 17.80
N LEU A 288 8.26 -10.71 17.34
CA LEU A 288 8.47 -11.87 16.48
C LEU A 288 9.08 -11.46 15.14
N ILE A 289 8.59 -10.41 14.50
CA ILE A 289 9.17 -9.84 13.27
C ILE A 289 10.63 -9.49 13.51
N ALA A 290 10.98 -8.87 14.64
CA ALA A 290 12.36 -8.56 14.97
C ALA A 290 13.26 -9.82 15.05
N ILE A 291 12.81 -10.87 15.77
CA ILE A 291 13.55 -12.13 15.88
C ILE A 291 13.69 -12.82 14.51
N MET A 292 12.62 -12.87 13.72
CA MET A 292 12.64 -13.48 12.39
C MET A 292 13.51 -12.67 11.41
N SER A 293 13.48 -11.34 11.51
CA SER A 293 14.31 -10.43 10.69
C SER A 293 15.80 -10.62 10.96
N GLU A 294 16.20 -10.76 12.23
CA GLU A 294 17.59 -11.07 12.59
C GLU A 294 18.04 -12.38 11.93
N CYS A 295 17.24 -13.44 12.06
CA CYS A 295 17.55 -14.75 11.47
C CYS A 295 17.62 -14.70 9.93
N LEU A 296 16.69 -13.97 9.30
CA LEU A 296 16.65 -13.78 7.85
C LEU A 296 17.91 -13.08 7.34
N VAL A 297 18.26 -11.97 7.98
CA VAL A 297 19.41 -11.13 7.65
C VAL A 297 20.72 -11.91 7.79
N ASP A 298 20.89 -12.65 8.88
CA ASP A 298 22.11 -13.42 9.15
C ASP A 298 22.35 -14.54 8.11
N THR A 299 21.28 -15.10 7.56
CA THR A 299 21.34 -16.22 6.61
C THR A 299 21.21 -15.81 5.14
N LEU A 300 20.89 -14.54 4.88
CA LEU A 300 20.58 -14.01 3.55
C LEU A 300 21.68 -14.28 2.52
N GLU A 301 22.94 -13.97 2.84
CA GLU A 301 24.05 -14.10 1.87
C GLU A 301 24.33 -15.56 1.50
N VAL A 302 24.36 -16.45 2.50
CA VAL A 302 24.60 -17.88 2.31
C VAL A 302 23.44 -18.52 1.55
N ALA A 303 22.21 -18.27 1.99
CA ALA A 303 21.02 -18.83 1.37
C ALA A 303 20.83 -18.34 -0.07
N SER A 304 21.09 -17.05 -0.35
CA SER A 304 21.03 -16.51 -1.71
C SER A 304 22.00 -17.25 -2.65
N LYS A 305 23.24 -17.49 -2.21
CA LYS A 305 24.25 -18.21 -3.01
C LYS A 305 23.87 -19.67 -3.22
N GLU A 306 23.41 -20.37 -2.19
CA GLU A 306 23.02 -21.79 -2.28
C GLU A 306 21.75 -22.01 -3.13
N CYS A 307 20.79 -21.07 -3.09
CA CYS A 307 19.61 -21.09 -3.94
C CYS A 307 19.87 -20.62 -5.38
N GLY A 308 21.08 -20.16 -5.70
CA GLY A 308 21.42 -19.63 -7.03
C GLY A 308 20.71 -18.32 -7.36
N LEU A 309 20.33 -17.54 -6.35
CA LEU A 309 19.69 -16.24 -6.49
C LEU A 309 20.71 -15.12 -6.28
N THR A 310 20.58 -14.03 -7.02
CA THR A 310 21.38 -12.82 -6.76
C THR A 310 20.87 -12.12 -5.50
N GLN A 311 21.78 -11.50 -4.75
CA GLN A 311 21.39 -10.70 -3.58
C GLN A 311 20.46 -9.53 -3.97
N GLY A 312 20.65 -8.98 -5.17
CA GLY A 312 19.76 -7.97 -5.75
C GLY A 312 18.33 -8.50 -5.94
N PHE A 313 18.16 -9.68 -6.54
CA PHE A 313 16.84 -10.29 -6.71
C PHE A 313 16.15 -10.54 -5.37
N VAL A 314 16.86 -11.13 -4.41
CA VAL A 314 16.27 -11.40 -3.08
C VAL A 314 15.89 -10.08 -2.39
N SER A 315 16.76 -9.08 -2.44
CA SER A 315 16.53 -7.82 -1.72
C SER A 315 15.45 -6.95 -2.37
N VAL A 316 15.44 -6.81 -3.70
CA VAL A 316 14.53 -5.91 -4.43
C VAL A 316 13.17 -6.57 -4.69
N ILE A 317 13.13 -7.87 -4.95
CA ILE A 317 11.90 -8.57 -5.37
C ILE A 317 11.30 -9.34 -4.20
N LEU A 318 12.07 -10.18 -3.51
CA LEU A 318 11.49 -11.10 -2.52
C LEU A 318 11.18 -10.42 -1.18
N LEU A 319 12.13 -9.67 -0.61
CA LEU A 319 11.94 -9.04 0.70
C LEU A 319 10.72 -8.11 0.75
N PRO A 320 10.46 -7.24 -0.24
CA PRO A 320 9.34 -6.29 -0.13
C PRO A 320 7.97 -6.91 -0.33
N ILE A 321 7.89 -8.06 -1.01
CA ILE A 321 6.65 -8.84 -1.11
C ILE A 321 6.22 -9.31 0.27
N VAL A 322 7.18 -9.72 1.13
CA VAL A 322 6.87 -10.27 2.45
C VAL A 322 6.30 -9.22 3.39
N GLY A 323 6.94 -8.05 3.46
CA GLY A 323 6.53 -7.00 4.39
C GLY A 323 5.18 -6.37 4.04
N ASN A 324 4.81 -6.38 2.75
CA ASN A 324 3.58 -5.75 2.28
C ASN A 324 2.49 -6.74 1.81
N ALA A 325 2.67 -8.06 1.93
CA ALA A 325 1.76 -9.06 1.33
C ALA A 325 0.28 -8.88 1.74
N ALA A 326 0.03 -8.45 2.97
CA ALA A 326 -1.31 -8.19 3.48
C ALA A 326 -1.91 -6.93 2.85
N GLU A 327 -1.19 -5.81 2.86
CA GLU A 327 -1.57 -4.57 2.18
C GLU A 327 -1.83 -4.79 0.68
N HIS A 328 -1.03 -5.67 0.06
CA HIS A 328 -1.21 -6.03 -1.35
C HIS A 328 -2.56 -6.69 -1.58
N SER A 329 -2.93 -7.62 -0.70
CA SER A 329 -4.17 -8.38 -0.79
C SER A 329 -5.40 -7.49 -0.54
N THR A 330 -5.33 -6.61 0.46
CA THR A 330 -6.42 -5.67 0.78
C THR A 330 -6.62 -4.64 -0.34
N ALA A 331 -5.54 -4.09 -0.91
CA ALA A 331 -5.62 -3.16 -2.03
C ALA A 331 -6.29 -3.81 -3.26
N VAL A 332 -5.88 -5.02 -3.64
CA VAL A 332 -6.49 -5.74 -4.77
C VAL A 332 -7.96 -6.05 -4.50
N TRP A 333 -8.29 -6.45 -3.27
CA TRP A 333 -9.67 -6.71 -2.86
C TRP A 333 -10.56 -5.45 -2.96
N MET A 334 -10.09 -4.32 -2.46
CA MET A 334 -10.80 -3.04 -2.57
C MET A 334 -10.97 -2.60 -4.02
N ALA A 335 -9.93 -2.75 -4.85
CA ALA A 335 -10.02 -2.46 -6.27
C ALA A 335 -11.07 -3.33 -6.97
N VAL A 336 -11.13 -4.64 -6.65
CA VAL A 336 -12.15 -5.55 -7.17
C VAL A 336 -13.55 -5.09 -6.77
N LYS A 337 -13.74 -4.50 -5.58
CA LYS A 337 -15.01 -3.88 -5.15
C LYS A 337 -15.34 -2.56 -5.87
N GLY A 338 -14.55 -2.15 -6.86
CA GLY A 338 -14.71 -0.86 -7.55
C GLY A 338 -14.10 0.32 -6.80
N LYS A 339 -13.48 0.08 -5.62
CA LYS A 339 -12.89 1.10 -4.74
C LYS A 339 -11.43 1.35 -5.13
N MET A 340 -11.22 1.80 -6.37
CA MET A 340 -9.87 2.02 -6.91
C MET A 340 -9.12 3.14 -6.19
N ASP A 341 -9.81 4.16 -5.69
CA ASP A 341 -9.19 5.24 -4.94
C ASP A 341 -8.54 4.73 -3.64
N ILE A 342 -9.24 3.88 -2.89
CA ILE A 342 -8.69 3.24 -1.68
C ILE A 342 -7.51 2.34 -2.04
N ALA A 343 -7.63 1.50 -3.09
CA ALA A 343 -6.54 0.64 -3.53
C ALA A 343 -5.29 1.43 -3.95
N MET A 344 -5.47 2.56 -4.63
CA MET A 344 -4.41 3.48 -4.99
C MET A 344 -3.84 4.18 -3.74
N GLY A 345 -4.68 4.55 -2.77
CA GLY A 345 -4.26 5.08 -1.48
C GLY A 345 -3.34 4.12 -0.73
N VAL A 346 -3.71 2.83 -0.66
CA VAL A 346 -2.87 1.79 -0.05
C VAL A 346 -1.55 1.64 -0.82
N ALA A 347 -1.60 1.39 -2.13
CA ALA A 347 -0.39 1.12 -2.91
C ALA A 347 0.54 2.34 -3.06
N VAL A 348 0.00 3.47 -3.52
CA VAL A 348 0.81 4.67 -3.77
C VAL A 348 1.11 5.42 -2.47
N GLY A 349 0.19 5.45 -1.51
CA GLY A 349 0.43 6.01 -0.19
C GLY A 349 1.55 5.26 0.54
N SER A 350 1.53 3.92 0.54
CA SER A 350 2.63 3.12 1.11
C SER A 350 3.96 3.39 0.39
N SER A 351 3.95 3.51 -0.95
CA SER A 351 5.14 3.92 -1.72
C SER A 351 5.71 5.29 -1.27
N LEU A 352 4.84 6.27 -1.04
CA LEU A 352 5.23 7.59 -0.54
C LEU A 352 5.75 7.54 0.89
N GLN A 353 5.16 6.74 1.76
CA GLN A 353 5.64 6.52 3.12
C GLN A 353 7.05 5.92 3.11
N ILE A 354 7.29 4.90 2.29
CA ILE A 354 8.61 4.29 2.18
C ILE A 354 9.63 5.34 1.68
N ALA A 355 9.31 6.03 0.58
CA ALA A 355 10.23 6.93 -0.07
C ALA A 355 10.51 8.21 0.74
N LEU A 356 9.46 8.88 1.26
CA LEU A 356 9.58 10.18 1.94
C LEU A 356 9.75 10.07 3.46
N PHE A 357 9.49 8.90 4.06
CA PHE A 357 9.60 8.71 5.51
C PHE A 357 10.53 7.57 5.91
N ALA A 358 10.31 6.33 5.46
CA ALA A 358 11.09 5.18 5.92
C ALA A 358 12.57 5.25 5.51
N VAL A 359 12.84 5.47 4.21
CA VAL A 359 14.19 5.65 3.66
C VAL A 359 14.96 6.76 4.40
N PRO A 360 14.47 8.00 4.48
CA PRO A 360 15.21 9.06 5.16
C PRO A 360 15.32 8.84 6.66
N THR A 361 14.31 8.25 7.31
CA THR A 361 14.39 7.89 8.74
C THR A 361 15.50 6.89 9.00
N LEU A 362 15.66 5.88 8.13
CA LEU A 362 16.76 4.91 8.24
C LEU A 362 18.14 5.56 8.07
N VAL A 363 18.28 6.56 7.20
CA VAL A 363 19.52 7.36 7.08
C VAL A 363 19.84 8.08 8.40
N LEU A 364 18.83 8.69 9.03
CA LEU A 364 19.01 9.39 10.31
C LEU A 364 19.26 8.43 11.48
N ILE A 365 18.57 7.29 11.53
CA ILE A 365 18.82 6.22 12.52
C ILE A 365 20.25 5.70 12.37
N SER A 366 20.69 5.44 11.14
CA SER A 366 22.06 5.01 10.83
C SER A 366 23.09 6.01 11.35
N TRP A 367 22.84 7.31 11.15
CA TRP A 367 23.71 8.35 11.69
C TRP A 367 23.77 8.33 13.22
N GLY A 368 22.63 8.18 13.90
CA GLY A 368 22.57 8.04 15.36
C GLY A 368 23.25 6.77 15.89
N MET A 369 23.29 5.70 15.10
CA MET A 369 23.99 4.45 15.41
C MET A 369 25.48 4.49 15.09
N GLY A 370 26.02 5.60 14.58
CA GLY A 370 27.41 5.71 14.14
C GLY A 370 27.71 4.86 12.88
N LYS A 371 26.68 4.56 12.08
CA LYS A 371 26.78 3.85 10.81
C LYS A 371 26.65 4.81 9.62
N HIS A 372 27.01 4.32 8.44
CA HIS A 372 27.17 5.14 7.23
C HIS A 372 26.21 4.67 6.14
N LEU A 373 24.90 4.69 6.41
CA LEU A 373 23.89 4.49 5.37
C LEU A 373 23.75 5.80 4.59
N ASP A 374 24.08 5.78 3.31
CA ASP A 374 23.86 6.86 2.35
C ASP A 374 22.65 6.57 1.46
N LEU A 375 22.32 7.54 0.61
CA LEU A 375 21.31 7.41 -0.44
C LEU A 375 21.98 7.19 -1.80
N VAL A 376 23.13 6.51 -1.85
CA VAL A 376 23.79 6.19 -3.13
C VAL A 376 23.30 4.83 -3.63
N PHE A 377 22.35 4.86 -4.55
CA PHE A 377 21.78 3.65 -5.16
C PHE A 377 22.48 3.27 -6.45
N GLU A 378 22.35 1.99 -6.81
CA GLU A 378 22.81 1.47 -8.09
C GLU A 378 22.08 2.16 -9.27
N PRO A 379 22.78 2.55 -10.35
CA PRO A 379 22.18 3.23 -11.49
C PRO A 379 21.02 2.48 -12.15
N PHE A 380 21.10 1.15 -12.19
CA PHE A 380 20.03 0.31 -12.73
C PHE A 380 18.73 0.46 -11.92
N LEU A 381 18.83 0.42 -10.59
CA LEU A 381 17.68 0.56 -9.70
C LEU A 381 17.08 1.96 -9.75
N LEU A 382 17.91 3.00 -9.78
CA LEU A 382 17.44 4.38 -9.96
C LEU A 382 16.70 4.58 -11.27
N THR A 383 17.26 4.05 -12.37
CA THR A 383 16.63 4.14 -13.69
C THR A 383 15.29 3.41 -13.70
N SER A 384 15.25 2.21 -13.10
CA SER A 384 14.03 1.41 -12.97
C SER A 384 12.97 2.16 -12.14
N LEU A 385 13.36 2.75 -11.01
CA LEU A 385 12.50 3.57 -10.16
C LEU A 385 11.92 4.78 -10.92
N TRP A 386 12.77 5.55 -11.60
CA TRP A 386 12.33 6.70 -12.41
C TRP A 386 11.35 6.31 -13.50
N MET A 387 11.68 5.27 -14.27
CA MET A 387 10.81 4.81 -15.35
C MET A 387 9.47 4.29 -14.82
N SER A 388 9.50 3.59 -13.69
CA SER A 388 8.28 3.08 -13.03
C SER A 388 7.38 4.21 -12.55
N VAL A 389 7.95 5.22 -11.90
CA VAL A 389 7.19 6.40 -11.44
C VAL A 389 6.65 7.22 -12.61
N LEU A 390 7.42 7.44 -13.67
CA LEU A 390 6.96 8.16 -14.86
C LEU A 390 5.81 7.44 -15.56
N ILE A 391 5.94 6.13 -15.76
CA ILE A 391 4.89 5.33 -16.39
C ILE A 391 3.66 5.29 -15.48
N GLY A 392 3.83 5.01 -14.18
CA GLY A 392 2.74 5.02 -13.20
C GLY A 392 1.98 6.36 -13.20
N ALA A 393 2.70 7.48 -13.16
CA ALA A 393 2.12 8.82 -13.21
C ALA A 393 1.29 9.05 -14.48
N GLU A 394 1.79 8.66 -15.66
CA GLU A 394 1.03 8.82 -16.91
C GLU A 394 -0.20 7.90 -16.96
N LEU A 395 -0.09 6.68 -16.43
CA LEU A 395 -1.21 5.74 -16.39
C LEU A 395 -2.34 6.21 -15.47
N LEU A 396 -1.98 6.83 -14.34
CA LEU A 396 -2.91 7.36 -13.34
C LEU A 396 -3.54 8.71 -13.76
N ARG A 397 -2.88 9.46 -14.66
CA ARG A 397 -3.24 10.84 -15.06
C ARG A 397 -4.70 11.06 -15.48
N ARG A 398 -5.33 10.06 -16.10
CA ARG A 398 -6.68 10.22 -16.71
C ARG A 398 -7.85 9.89 -15.78
N GLY A 399 -7.62 9.58 -14.49
CA GLY A 399 -8.71 9.25 -13.56
C GLY A 399 -9.49 7.99 -13.93
N GLN A 400 -8.91 7.12 -14.76
CA GLN A 400 -9.53 5.89 -15.25
C GLN A 400 -8.53 4.74 -15.24
N SER A 401 -8.95 3.61 -14.72
CA SER A 401 -8.20 2.36 -14.65
C SER A 401 -8.83 1.30 -15.55
N ASN A 402 -8.01 0.44 -16.14
CA ASN A 402 -8.45 -0.68 -16.94
C ASN A 402 -7.43 -1.83 -16.89
N TRP A 403 -7.84 -3.01 -17.35
CA TRP A 403 -7.05 -4.22 -17.20
C TRP A 403 -5.72 -4.16 -17.96
N ILE A 404 -5.67 -3.49 -19.12
CA ILE A 404 -4.44 -3.40 -19.92
C ILE A 404 -3.40 -2.49 -19.24
N LYS A 405 -3.83 -1.40 -18.59
CA LYS A 405 -2.92 -0.59 -17.76
C LYS A 405 -2.33 -1.40 -16.62
N GLY A 406 -3.14 -2.22 -15.96
CA GLY A 406 -2.67 -3.15 -14.92
C GLY A 406 -1.64 -4.16 -15.46
N ALA A 407 -1.93 -4.78 -16.61
CA ALA A 407 -1.01 -5.70 -17.27
C ALA A 407 0.32 -5.03 -17.66
N MET A 408 0.31 -3.76 -18.10
CA MET A 408 1.53 -3.01 -18.41
C MET A 408 2.42 -2.81 -17.17
N LEU A 409 1.84 -2.47 -16.02
CA LEU A 409 2.58 -2.33 -14.76
C LEU A 409 3.19 -3.66 -14.31
N LEU A 410 2.42 -4.76 -14.39
CA LEU A 410 2.92 -6.10 -14.07
C LEU A 410 4.04 -6.55 -15.01
N ALA A 411 3.93 -6.25 -16.31
CA ALA A 411 4.97 -6.54 -17.27
C ALA A 411 6.28 -5.80 -16.93
N LEU A 412 6.20 -4.53 -16.51
CA LEU A 412 7.37 -3.77 -16.06
C LEU A 412 8.01 -4.41 -14.82
N TYR A 413 7.20 -4.80 -13.84
CA TYR A 413 7.69 -5.48 -12.64
C TYR A 413 8.42 -6.79 -12.97
N ILE A 414 7.84 -7.61 -13.85
CA ILE A 414 8.43 -8.87 -14.29
C ILE A 414 9.73 -8.62 -15.06
N MET A 415 9.80 -7.62 -15.93
CA MET A 415 11.04 -7.29 -16.66
C MET A 415 12.18 -6.90 -15.72
N ILE A 416 11.88 -6.10 -14.68
CA ILE A 416 12.85 -5.73 -13.64
C ILE A 416 13.28 -6.97 -12.86
N ALA A 417 12.33 -7.82 -12.44
CA ALA A 417 12.61 -9.05 -11.71
C ALA A 417 13.49 -10.03 -12.52
N CYS A 418 13.19 -10.22 -13.81
CA CYS A 418 13.99 -11.05 -14.71
C CYS A 418 15.41 -10.51 -14.88
N THR A 419 15.58 -9.19 -14.94
CA THR A 419 16.91 -8.58 -15.07
C THR A 419 17.72 -8.77 -13.80
N LEU A 420 17.10 -8.60 -12.62
CA LEU A 420 17.77 -8.78 -11.33
C LEU A 420 18.13 -10.24 -11.03
N MET A 421 17.43 -11.19 -11.64
CA MET A 421 17.71 -12.62 -11.47
C MET A 421 19.05 -13.04 -12.09
N HIS A 422 19.57 -12.25 -13.03
CA HIS A 422 20.85 -12.46 -13.71
C HIS A 422 21.89 -11.44 -13.23
#